data_AF-X0TRU9-F1
#
_entry.id   AF-X0TRU9-F1
#
_cell.length_a   1.000
_cell.length_b   1.000
_cell.length_c   1.000
_cell.angle_alpha   90.00
_cell.angle_beta   90.00
_cell.angle_gamma   90.00
#
_symmetry.space_group_name_H-M   'P 1'
#
loop_
_entity.id
_entity.type
_entity.pdbx_description
1 polymer ?
#
loop_
_entity_poly.entity_id
_entity_poly.type
_entity_poly.pdbx_seq_one_letter_code
_entity_poly.pdbx_strand_id
1 'polypeptide(L)'
;GEVEAVGRNVKQFQPGDEVFGDLSLCGFGAFAEYVCASENALALKSASMTFEEAAAVPQAAVLALQGLRDKRPIQPGQKVLINGAGGGVGTFALQLAKYFGAEVTGVDSTRKLDMLRSIGADKVIDYTQEDYTKSGQHYDRIIDVAARRSIFDCKRALSPKGIYLMVGGSTAAIFQAFLLGPLISMTGSKKMGALIHKPNKDLALLKELFEAGKVVPIIDRRYPLSEAAEAFRYLEEGHAKGKVVITM
;
A
#
# COMPACT_ATOMS: atom_id res chain seq x y z
N GLY A 1 -4.00 -10.34 -16.12
CA GLY A 1 -4.63 -10.74 -17.40
C GLY A 1 -3.93 -11.97 -17.91
N GLU A 2 -4.29 -12.40 -19.11
CA GLU A 2 -3.63 -13.50 -19.81
C GLU A 2 -2.72 -12.95 -20.90
N VAL A 3 -1.58 -13.59 -21.12
CA VAL A 3 -0.68 -13.25 -22.23
C VAL A 3 -1.33 -13.71 -23.53
N GLU A 4 -1.73 -12.75 -24.38
CA GLU A 4 -2.26 -13.05 -25.72
C GLU A 4 -1.14 -13.37 -26.73
N ALA A 5 -0.08 -12.55 -26.71
CA ALA A 5 1.02 -12.64 -27.65
C ALA A 5 2.32 -12.13 -27.03
N VAL A 6 3.46 -12.62 -27.52
CA VAL A 6 4.79 -12.23 -27.04
C VAL A 6 5.67 -11.70 -28.17
N GLY A 7 6.49 -10.70 -27.85
CA GLY A 7 7.51 -10.21 -28.77
C GLY A 7 8.65 -11.22 -28.96
N ARG A 8 9.34 -11.17 -30.10
CA ARG A 8 10.41 -12.12 -30.49
C ARG A 8 11.55 -12.35 -29.47
N ASN A 9 11.74 -11.42 -28.54
CA ASN A 9 12.81 -11.45 -27.55
C ASN A 9 12.32 -11.82 -26.14
N VAL A 10 11.01 -12.01 -25.95
CA VAL A 10 10.45 -12.40 -24.66
C VAL A 10 10.84 -13.85 -24.36
N LYS A 11 11.29 -14.10 -23.14
CA LYS A 11 11.73 -15.45 -22.72
C LYS A 11 11.00 -15.98 -21.50
N GLN A 12 10.35 -15.11 -20.73
CA GLN A 12 9.76 -15.44 -19.44
C GLN A 12 8.30 -15.90 -19.54
N PHE A 13 7.64 -15.59 -20.66
CA PHE A 13 6.20 -15.84 -20.84
C PHE A 13 5.90 -16.40 -22.22
N GLN A 14 4.76 -17.06 -22.32
CA GLN A 14 4.15 -17.56 -23.55
C GLN A 14 2.65 -17.26 -23.59
N PRO A 15 2.00 -17.30 -24.77
CA PRO A 15 0.55 -17.18 -24.85
C PRO A 15 -0.18 -18.16 -23.93
N GLY A 16 -1.23 -17.68 -23.25
CA GLY A 16 -1.98 -18.44 -22.25
C GLY A 16 -1.48 -18.30 -20.80
N ASP A 17 -0.32 -17.68 -20.58
CA ASP A 17 0.17 -17.45 -19.22
C ASP A 17 -0.69 -16.40 -18.49
N GLU A 18 -1.20 -16.74 -17.31
CA GLU A 18 -1.86 -15.77 -16.44
C GLU A 18 -0.82 -14.93 -15.69
N VAL A 19 -0.89 -13.61 -15.84
CA VAL A 19 0.11 -12.67 -15.33
C VAL A 19 -0.51 -11.49 -14.59
N PHE A 20 0.29 -10.88 -13.72
CA PHE A 20 -0.06 -9.66 -12.99
C PHE A 20 1.16 -8.77 -12.77
N GLY A 21 0.94 -7.47 -12.61
CA GLY A 21 2.01 -6.49 -12.46
C GLY A 21 1.51 -5.05 -12.42
N ASP A 22 2.44 -4.14 -12.14
CA ASP A 22 2.26 -2.69 -12.07
C ASP A 22 2.91 -2.05 -13.31
N LEU A 23 2.08 -1.42 -14.16
CA LEU A 23 2.52 -0.79 -15.41
C LEU A 23 2.88 0.71 -15.25
N SER A 24 3.00 1.23 -14.03
CA SER A 24 3.27 2.65 -13.79
C SER A 24 4.59 3.16 -14.37
N LEU A 25 5.59 2.29 -14.51
CA LEU A 25 6.85 2.60 -15.20
C LEU A 25 6.91 2.03 -16.62
N CYS A 26 5.78 1.59 -17.16
CA CYS A 26 5.67 0.98 -18.49
C CYS A 26 4.58 1.66 -19.33
N GLY A 27 4.27 2.93 -19.06
CA GLY A 27 3.34 3.74 -19.85
C GLY A 27 1.88 3.67 -19.42
N PHE A 28 1.56 3.00 -18.30
CA PHE A 28 0.18 2.78 -17.84
C PHE A 28 -0.67 2.04 -18.90
N GLY A 29 -1.99 2.28 -18.94
CA GLY A 29 -2.87 1.76 -20.00
C GLY A 29 -3.70 0.53 -19.65
N ALA A 30 -3.69 0.07 -18.40
CA ALA A 30 -4.40 -1.15 -17.99
C ALA A 30 -5.95 -1.03 -17.93
N PHE A 31 -6.52 0.17 -18.13
CA PHE A 31 -7.98 0.33 -18.31
C PHE A 31 -8.36 0.12 -19.78
N ALA A 32 -8.06 -1.07 -20.29
CA ALA A 32 -8.32 -1.52 -21.65
C ALA A 32 -8.40 -3.05 -21.66
N GLU A 33 -9.03 -3.61 -22.70
CA GLU A 33 -9.10 -5.07 -22.89
C GLU A 33 -7.71 -5.67 -23.18
N TYR A 34 -6.83 -4.90 -23.83
CA TYR A 34 -5.46 -5.28 -24.14
C TYR A 34 -4.47 -4.15 -23.81
N VAL A 35 -3.28 -4.52 -23.34
CA VAL A 35 -2.17 -3.58 -23.10
C VAL A 35 -0.83 -4.26 -23.39
N CYS A 36 0.09 -3.53 -24.02
CA CYS A 36 1.46 -4.00 -24.19
C CYS A 36 2.27 -3.71 -22.92
N ALA A 37 2.96 -4.71 -22.38
CA ALA A 37 3.81 -4.57 -21.21
C ALA A 37 5.22 -5.15 -21.47
N SER A 38 6.22 -4.61 -20.78
CA SER A 38 7.56 -5.19 -20.76
C SER A 38 7.54 -6.51 -19.99
N GLU A 39 8.32 -7.51 -20.42
CA GLU A 39 8.44 -8.78 -19.67
C GLU A 39 8.92 -8.56 -18.22
N ASN A 40 9.67 -7.49 -17.96
CA ASN A 40 10.16 -7.15 -16.62
C ASN A 40 9.11 -6.43 -15.74
N ALA A 41 7.92 -6.15 -16.28
CA ALA A 41 6.83 -5.50 -15.57
C ALA A 41 5.81 -6.48 -14.99
N LEU A 42 5.98 -7.78 -15.28
CA LEU A 42 4.99 -8.82 -15.00
C LEU A 42 5.61 -9.96 -14.19
N ALA A 43 4.74 -10.67 -13.49
CA ALA A 43 5.01 -11.96 -12.88
C ALA A 43 3.85 -12.91 -13.15
N LEU A 44 4.09 -14.22 -13.06
CA LEU A 44 3.03 -15.22 -13.15
C LEU A 44 2.07 -15.07 -11.96
N LYS A 45 0.77 -15.03 -12.26
CA LYS A 45 -0.30 -15.05 -11.26
C LYS A 45 -0.28 -16.39 -10.52
N SER A 46 -0.66 -16.41 -9.25
CA SER A 46 -0.99 -17.67 -8.59
C SER A 46 -2.24 -18.29 -9.20
N ALA A 47 -2.27 -19.62 -9.34
CA ALA A 47 -3.48 -20.33 -9.74
C ALA A 47 -4.62 -20.17 -8.73
N SER A 48 -4.33 -19.84 -7.47
CA SER A 48 -5.35 -19.62 -6.43
C SER A 48 -5.86 -18.18 -6.35
N MET A 49 -5.28 -17.23 -7.09
CA MET A 49 -5.78 -15.85 -7.17
C MET A 49 -6.80 -15.71 -8.29
N THR A 50 -7.90 -14.99 -8.04
CA THR A 50 -8.71 -14.45 -9.13
C THR A 50 -7.96 -13.32 -9.84
N PHE A 51 -8.40 -12.94 -11.05
CA PHE A 51 -7.79 -11.80 -11.75
C PHE A 51 -7.99 -10.48 -11.01
N GLU A 52 -9.12 -10.31 -10.32
CA GLU A 52 -9.40 -9.10 -9.53
C GLU A 52 -8.48 -9.00 -8.32
N GLU A 53 -8.23 -10.11 -7.64
CA GLU A 53 -7.27 -10.18 -6.53
C GLU A 53 -5.86 -9.87 -7.03
N ALA A 54 -5.46 -10.49 -8.14
CA ALA A 54 -4.16 -10.25 -8.76
C ALA A 54 -4.00 -8.78 -9.22
N ALA A 55 -5.05 -8.14 -9.74
CA ALA A 55 -5.03 -6.73 -10.12
C ALA A 55 -4.94 -5.78 -8.91
N ALA A 56 -5.45 -6.20 -7.74
CA ALA A 56 -5.47 -5.40 -6.53
C ALA A 56 -4.11 -5.29 -5.82
N VAL A 57 -3.19 -6.23 -6.07
CA VAL A 57 -1.94 -6.41 -5.31
C VAL A 57 -0.78 -5.49 -5.74
N PRO A 58 -0.35 -5.43 -7.02
CA PRO A 58 0.99 -5.00 -7.41
C PRO A 58 1.46 -3.67 -6.82
N GLN A 59 0.75 -2.58 -7.10
CA GLN A 59 1.18 -1.26 -6.65
C GLN A 59 1.09 -1.12 -5.12
N ALA A 60 -0.05 -1.50 -4.54
CA ALA A 60 -0.37 -1.19 -3.15
C ALA A 60 0.40 -2.08 -2.16
N ALA A 61 0.50 -3.37 -2.44
CA ALA A 61 1.18 -4.33 -1.58
C ALA A 61 2.72 -4.17 -1.66
N VAL A 62 3.28 -3.91 -2.85
CA VAL A 62 4.72 -3.65 -2.98
C VAL A 62 5.12 -2.39 -2.21
N LEU A 63 4.31 -1.33 -2.30
CA LEU A 63 4.56 -0.08 -1.59
C LEU A 63 4.47 -0.28 -0.06
N ALA A 64 3.46 -1.01 0.42
CA ALA A 64 3.35 -1.39 1.82
C ALA A 64 4.57 -2.20 2.30
N LEU A 65 4.99 -3.22 1.54
CA LEU A 65 6.15 -4.05 1.85
C LEU A 65 7.43 -3.23 1.93
N GLN A 66 7.66 -2.34 0.96
CA GLN A 66 8.82 -1.45 0.95
C GLN A 66 8.84 -0.53 2.17
N GLY A 67 7.69 0.00 2.59
CA GLY A 67 7.60 0.86 3.78
C GLY A 67 7.97 0.16 5.09
N LEU A 68 7.70 -1.14 5.18
CA LEU A 68 7.92 -1.94 6.39
C LEU A 68 9.29 -2.62 6.41
N ARG A 69 9.78 -3.07 5.26
CA ARG A 69 10.98 -3.92 5.15
C ARG A 69 12.21 -3.16 4.66
N ASP A 70 12.09 -2.23 3.73
CA ASP A 70 13.27 -1.65 3.06
C ASP A 70 13.95 -0.57 3.92
N LYS A 71 15.27 -0.38 3.72
CA LYS A 71 16.21 0.48 4.49
C LYS A 71 16.42 0.09 5.95
N ARG A 72 15.35 -0.05 6.73
CA ARG A 72 15.38 -0.54 8.12
C ARG A 72 14.12 -1.39 8.34
N PRO A 73 14.23 -2.72 8.29
CA PRO A 73 13.10 -3.60 8.52
C PRO A 73 12.50 -3.40 9.92
N ILE A 74 11.17 -3.45 10.01
CA ILE A 74 10.51 -3.56 11.32
C ILE A 74 10.87 -4.88 12.00
N GLN A 75 10.85 -4.87 13.33
CA GLN A 75 11.14 -6.04 14.16
C GLN A 75 9.88 -6.47 14.93
N PRO A 76 9.75 -7.75 15.29
CA PRO A 76 8.66 -8.22 16.14
C PRO A 76 8.56 -7.38 17.43
N GLY A 77 7.33 -7.09 17.85
CA GLY A 77 7.03 -6.27 19.04
C GLY A 77 7.15 -4.76 18.84
N GLN A 78 7.63 -4.27 17.68
CA GLN A 78 7.62 -2.83 17.39
C GLN A 78 6.21 -2.29 17.21
N LYS A 79 6.01 -1.03 17.60
CA LYS A 79 4.75 -0.31 17.45
C LYS A 79 4.69 0.36 16.08
N VAL A 80 3.77 -0.08 15.24
CA VAL A 80 3.55 0.41 13.87
C VAL A 80 2.20 1.11 13.82
N LEU A 81 2.20 2.39 13.44
CA LEU A 81 0.98 3.12 13.12
C LEU A 81 0.80 3.22 11.61
N ILE A 82 -0.41 2.97 11.14
CA ILE A 82 -0.80 3.11 9.74
C ILE A 82 -1.92 4.14 9.67
N ASN A 83 -1.63 5.30 9.07
CA ASN A 83 -2.62 6.37 8.90
C ASN A 83 -3.26 6.28 7.51
N GLY A 84 -4.60 6.19 7.45
CA GLY A 84 -5.33 5.77 6.25
C GLY A 84 -5.31 4.25 6.07
N ALA A 85 -5.40 3.51 7.18
CA ALA A 85 -5.24 2.06 7.21
C ALA A 85 -6.31 1.30 6.42
N GLY A 86 -7.49 1.89 6.20
CA GLY A 86 -8.58 1.24 5.48
C GLY A 86 -8.54 1.46 3.97
N GLY A 87 -7.53 2.15 3.45
CA GLY A 87 -7.32 2.35 2.01
C GLY A 87 -6.53 1.24 1.33
N GLY A 88 -6.28 1.40 0.03
CA GLY A 88 -5.59 0.42 -0.81
C GLY A 88 -4.24 -0.03 -0.25
N VAL A 89 -3.32 0.90 0.04
CA VAL A 89 -2.01 0.57 0.65
C VAL A 89 -2.17 0.17 2.11
N GLY A 90 -3.04 0.87 2.85
CA GLY A 90 -3.21 0.69 4.29
C GLY A 90 -3.57 -0.74 4.68
N THR A 91 -4.50 -1.35 3.95
CA THR A 91 -4.98 -2.72 4.22
C THR A 91 -3.88 -3.77 4.03
N PHE A 92 -2.99 -3.60 3.05
CA PHE A 92 -1.80 -4.43 2.88
C PHE A 92 -0.75 -4.16 3.94
N ALA A 93 -0.47 -2.88 4.25
CA ALA A 93 0.51 -2.50 5.26
C ALA A 93 0.15 -3.07 6.64
N LEU A 94 -1.14 -3.15 6.96
CA LEU A 94 -1.63 -3.70 8.21
C LEU A 94 -1.33 -5.19 8.30
N GLN A 95 -1.78 -5.96 7.31
CA GLN A 95 -1.53 -7.41 7.25
C GLN A 95 -0.03 -7.74 7.24
N LEU A 96 0.77 -7.00 6.46
CA LEU A 96 2.22 -7.18 6.41
C LEU A 96 2.90 -6.83 7.74
N ALA A 97 2.49 -5.75 8.41
CA ALA A 97 3.05 -5.41 9.71
C ALA A 97 2.73 -6.49 10.77
N LYS A 98 1.53 -7.05 10.73
CA LYS A 98 1.16 -8.20 11.56
C LYS A 98 1.94 -9.46 11.21
N TYR A 99 2.15 -9.75 9.93
CA TYR A 99 3.00 -10.84 9.46
C TYR A 99 4.44 -10.72 10.01
N PHE A 100 4.98 -9.50 10.10
CA PHE A 100 6.29 -9.25 10.71
C PHE A 100 6.28 -9.19 12.25
N GLY A 101 5.14 -9.47 12.89
CA GLY A 101 5.03 -9.56 14.35
C GLY A 101 4.93 -8.22 15.08
N ALA A 102 4.54 -7.14 14.41
CA ALA A 102 4.35 -5.83 15.06
C ALA A 102 3.05 -5.72 15.87
N GLU A 103 3.03 -4.77 16.80
CA GLU A 103 1.81 -4.19 17.39
C GLU A 103 1.33 -3.08 16.45
N VAL A 104 0.15 -3.23 15.87
CA VAL A 104 -0.35 -2.37 14.79
C VAL A 104 -1.54 -1.54 15.25
N THR A 105 -1.37 -0.22 15.15
CA THR A 105 -2.44 0.76 15.32
C THR A 105 -2.90 1.24 13.94
N GLY A 106 -4.16 0.96 13.59
CA GLY A 106 -4.78 1.47 12.38
C GLY A 106 -5.57 2.76 12.64
N VAL A 107 -5.33 3.81 11.85
CA VAL A 107 -6.09 5.07 11.92
C VAL A 107 -6.92 5.22 10.65
N ASP A 108 -8.24 5.35 10.80
CA ASP A 108 -9.17 5.65 9.70
C ASP A 108 -10.48 6.24 10.25
N SER A 109 -11.46 6.45 9.37
CA SER A 109 -12.82 6.84 9.70
C SER A 109 -13.58 5.74 10.44
N THR A 110 -14.56 6.11 11.26
CA THR A 110 -15.43 5.20 12.04
C THR A 110 -15.91 3.99 11.23
N ARG A 111 -16.34 4.22 9.99
CA ARG A 111 -16.93 3.19 9.12
C ARG A 111 -15.96 2.07 8.71
N LYS A 112 -14.66 2.27 8.86
CA LYS A 112 -13.62 1.30 8.47
C LYS A 112 -13.02 0.57 9.66
N LEU A 113 -13.29 0.98 10.90
CA LEU A 113 -12.60 0.45 12.08
C LEU A 113 -12.84 -1.04 12.30
N ASP A 114 -14.06 -1.54 12.10
CA ASP A 114 -14.36 -2.97 12.25
C ASP A 114 -13.63 -3.83 11.22
N MET A 115 -13.50 -3.32 9.99
CA MET A 115 -12.66 -3.96 8.97
C MET A 115 -11.19 -3.98 9.37
N LEU A 116 -10.67 -2.89 9.95
CA LEU A 116 -9.28 -2.86 10.43
C LEU A 116 -9.03 -3.92 11.50
N ARG A 117 -9.98 -4.08 12.44
CA ARG A 117 -9.93 -5.13 13.46
C ARG A 117 -9.95 -6.52 12.82
N SER A 118 -10.83 -6.75 11.83
CA SER A 118 -10.94 -8.07 11.18
C SER A 118 -9.67 -8.48 10.40
N ILE A 119 -8.88 -7.52 9.93
CA ILE A 119 -7.59 -7.79 9.25
C ILE A 119 -6.37 -7.76 10.20
N GLY A 120 -6.60 -7.63 11.51
CA GLY A 120 -5.57 -7.85 12.53
C GLY A 120 -5.04 -6.61 13.27
N ALA A 121 -5.72 -5.47 13.18
CA ALA A 121 -5.33 -4.30 13.97
C ALA A 121 -5.44 -4.59 15.48
N ASP A 122 -4.38 -4.35 16.25
CA ASP A 122 -4.42 -4.48 17.71
C ASP A 122 -5.15 -3.29 18.34
N LYS A 123 -5.00 -2.11 17.72
CA LYS A 123 -5.68 -0.86 18.11
C LYS A 123 -6.22 -0.17 16.87
N VAL A 124 -7.35 0.49 17.03
CA VAL A 124 -7.95 1.32 15.98
C VAL A 124 -8.28 2.69 16.53
N ILE A 125 -8.00 3.73 15.74
CA ILE A 125 -8.25 5.13 16.08
C ILE A 125 -9.18 5.72 15.04
N ASP A 126 -10.28 6.28 15.50
CA ASP A 126 -11.16 7.12 14.68
C ASP A 126 -10.57 8.53 14.56
N TYR A 127 -10.06 8.91 13.39
CA TYR A 127 -9.45 10.24 13.22
C TYR A 127 -10.44 11.39 13.41
N THR A 128 -11.76 11.11 13.36
CA THR A 128 -12.81 12.13 13.56
C THR A 128 -13.02 12.44 15.04
N GLN A 129 -12.58 11.55 15.93
CA GLN A 129 -12.74 11.68 17.38
C GLN A 129 -11.42 11.96 18.09
N GLU A 130 -10.33 11.37 17.60
CA GLU A 130 -9.02 11.45 18.22
C GLU A 130 -7.92 11.82 17.22
N ASP A 131 -6.97 12.63 17.67
CA ASP A 131 -5.71 12.88 16.96
C ASP A 131 -4.60 12.00 17.56
N TYR A 132 -4.20 10.95 16.82
CA TYR A 132 -3.18 10.00 17.27
C TYR A 132 -1.86 10.68 17.66
N THR A 133 -1.55 11.86 17.12
CA THR A 133 -0.32 12.61 17.41
C THR A 133 -0.35 13.30 18.78
N LYS A 134 -1.52 13.39 19.41
CA LYS A 134 -1.75 14.04 20.72
C LYS A 134 -2.03 13.04 21.85
N SER A 135 -2.11 11.75 21.53
CA SER A 135 -2.40 10.66 22.48
C SER A 135 -1.31 10.41 23.52
N GLY A 136 -0.11 10.97 23.35
CA GLY A 136 1.08 10.64 24.14
C GLY A 136 1.69 9.27 23.81
N GLN A 137 1.11 8.52 22.88
CA GLN A 137 1.68 7.27 22.37
C GLN A 137 2.83 7.54 21.39
N HIS A 138 3.80 6.64 21.38
CA HIS A 138 4.95 6.70 20.50
C HIS A 138 5.06 5.44 19.63
N TYR A 139 5.43 5.63 18.37
CA TYR A 139 5.49 4.59 17.35
C TYR A 139 6.90 4.47 16.75
N ASP A 140 7.36 3.25 16.55
CA ASP A 140 8.66 2.94 15.94
C ASP A 140 8.61 3.09 14.41
N ARG A 141 7.41 2.88 13.83
CA ARG A 141 7.11 3.11 12.43
C ARG A 141 5.79 3.83 12.29
N ILE A 142 5.76 4.87 11.45
CA ILE A 142 4.52 5.46 10.94
C ILE A 142 4.52 5.32 9.43
N ILE A 143 3.53 4.58 8.89
CA ILE A 143 3.22 4.55 7.46
C ILE A 143 2.03 5.47 7.23
N ASP A 144 2.28 6.62 6.59
CA ASP A 144 1.26 7.64 6.41
C ASP A 144 0.76 7.68 4.97
N VAL A 145 -0.41 7.09 4.74
CA VAL A 145 -1.08 7.02 3.44
C VAL A 145 -1.99 8.23 3.24
N ALA A 146 -2.58 8.75 4.33
CA ALA A 146 -3.49 9.89 4.27
C ALA A 146 -2.74 11.25 4.29
N ALA A 147 -1.62 11.32 5.02
CA ALA A 147 -0.73 12.46 5.22
C ALA A 147 -1.44 13.80 5.40
N ARG A 148 -2.32 13.86 6.42
CA ARG A 148 -3.11 15.05 6.76
C ARG A 148 -2.55 15.85 7.94
N ARG A 149 -1.47 15.37 8.57
CA ARG A 149 -0.84 16.00 9.74
C ARG A 149 0.49 16.65 9.35
N SER A 150 0.93 17.63 10.13
CA SER A 150 2.23 18.26 9.91
C SER A 150 3.35 17.24 10.17
N ILE A 151 4.47 17.39 9.47
CA ILE A 151 5.64 16.53 9.71
C ILE A 151 6.14 16.65 11.16
N PHE A 152 5.92 17.79 11.82
CA PHE A 152 6.32 17.99 13.22
C PHE A 152 5.43 17.24 14.21
N ASP A 153 4.13 17.13 13.95
CA ASP A 153 3.21 16.31 14.74
C ASP A 153 3.55 14.84 14.61
N CYS A 154 3.79 14.37 13.37
CA CYS A 154 4.27 13.02 13.12
C CYS A 154 5.62 12.75 13.81
N LYS A 155 6.55 13.72 13.77
CA LYS A 155 7.84 13.62 14.48
C LYS A 155 7.64 13.43 15.98
N ARG A 156 6.70 14.13 16.60
CA ARG A 156 6.39 14.02 18.04
C ARG A 156 5.83 12.64 18.39
N ALA A 157 4.97 12.09 17.53
CA ALA A 157 4.40 10.76 17.66
C ALA A 157 5.41 9.61 17.43
N LEU A 158 6.60 9.87 16.90
CA LEU A 158 7.63 8.83 16.76
C LEU A 158 8.38 8.56 18.07
N SER A 159 8.67 7.27 18.31
CA SER A 159 9.66 6.81 19.30
C SER A 159 11.05 7.40 19.02
N PRO A 160 11.97 7.40 20.00
CA PRO A 160 13.40 7.58 19.73
C PRO A 160 13.85 6.60 18.65
N LYS A 161 14.57 7.08 17.62
CA LYS A 161 14.96 6.30 16.42
C LYS A 161 13.83 5.81 15.52
N GLY A 162 12.58 6.23 15.77
CA GLY A 162 11.43 5.90 14.94
C GLY A 162 11.53 6.44 13.51
N ILE A 163 10.79 5.81 12.60
CA ILE A 163 10.78 6.15 11.18
C ILE A 163 9.36 6.52 10.72
N TYR A 164 9.24 7.68 10.09
CA TYR A 164 8.03 8.11 9.38
C TYR A 164 8.25 7.98 7.87
N LEU A 165 7.30 7.34 7.20
CA LEU A 165 7.26 7.21 5.75
C LEU A 165 5.92 7.69 5.23
N MET A 166 5.94 8.77 4.46
CA MET A 166 4.79 9.24 3.72
C MET A 166 4.67 8.45 2.41
N VAL A 167 3.49 7.91 2.14
CA VAL A 167 3.18 7.13 0.93
C VAL A 167 2.44 7.96 -0.11
N GLY A 168 1.47 8.76 0.35
CA GLY A 168 0.67 9.66 -0.46
C GLY A 168 0.17 10.81 0.42
N GLY A 169 -0.46 11.82 -0.17
CA GLY A 169 -0.90 12.99 0.59
C GLY A 169 -1.20 14.20 -0.29
N SER A 170 -1.60 15.30 0.37
CA SER A 170 -1.72 16.59 -0.30
C SER A 170 -0.36 17.08 -0.81
N THR A 171 -0.36 17.95 -1.83
CA THR A 171 0.86 18.58 -2.36
C THR A 171 1.70 19.25 -1.25
N ALA A 172 1.04 19.85 -0.26
CA ALA A 172 1.71 20.45 0.89
C ALA A 172 2.41 19.42 1.78
N ALA A 173 1.76 18.29 2.06
CA ALA A 173 2.37 17.21 2.84
C ALA A 173 3.57 16.58 2.11
N ILE A 174 3.43 16.39 0.79
CA ILE A 174 4.51 15.94 -0.09
C ILE A 174 5.70 16.89 0.01
N PHE A 175 5.47 18.20 -0.16
CA PHE A 175 6.52 19.21 -0.07
C PHE A 175 7.25 19.17 1.29
N GLN A 176 6.51 19.07 2.40
CA GLN A 176 7.12 18.96 3.74
C GLN A 176 7.97 17.69 3.88
N ALA A 177 7.47 16.54 3.42
CA ALA A 177 8.18 15.26 3.51
C ALA A 177 9.49 15.28 2.71
N PHE A 178 9.49 15.89 1.52
CA PHE A 178 10.68 15.97 0.67
C PHE A 178 11.69 17.02 1.13
N LEU A 179 11.24 18.20 1.58
CA LEU A 179 12.14 19.28 1.97
C LEU A 179 12.61 19.14 3.43
N LEU A 180 11.67 18.97 4.36
CA LEU A 180 11.94 18.98 5.80
C LEU A 180 12.35 17.61 6.33
N GLY A 181 11.88 16.52 5.70
CA GLY A 181 12.20 15.15 6.10
C GLY A 181 13.71 14.86 6.16
N PRO A 182 14.50 15.16 5.11
CA PRO A 182 15.95 15.00 5.13
C PRO A 182 16.63 15.84 6.21
N LEU A 183 16.25 17.11 6.38
CA LEU A 183 16.81 18.02 7.39
C LEU A 183 16.58 17.49 8.81
N ILE A 184 15.36 17.04 9.10
CA ILE A 184 15.02 16.41 10.38
C ILE A 184 15.82 15.11 10.58
N SER A 185 15.99 14.34 9.52
CA SER A 185 16.70 13.06 9.55
C SER A 185 18.20 13.19 9.78
N MET A 186 18.81 14.31 9.37
CA MET A 186 20.22 14.61 9.57
C MET A 186 20.52 15.11 10.99
N THR A 187 19.60 15.88 11.56
CA THR A 187 19.80 16.59 12.83
C THR A 187 19.39 15.77 14.08
N GLY A 188 18.81 14.58 13.89
CA GLY A 188 18.32 13.76 15.00
C GLY A 188 18.33 12.26 14.74
N SER A 189 17.89 11.51 15.75
CA SER A 189 17.84 10.04 15.70
C SER A 189 16.65 9.50 14.89
N LYS A 190 15.59 10.29 14.74
CA LYS A 190 14.37 9.97 13.98
C LYS A 190 14.62 10.12 12.48
N LYS A 191 14.00 9.27 11.66
CA LYS A 191 14.08 9.36 10.19
C LYS A 191 12.70 9.66 9.62
N MET A 192 12.62 10.58 8.67
CA MET A 192 11.36 11.03 8.09
C MET A 192 11.56 11.29 6.60
N GLY A 193 10.60 10.89 5.78
CA GLY A 193 10.61 11.21 4.36
C GLY A 193 9.48 10.56 3.59
N ALA A 194 9.50 10.74 2.27
CA ALA A 194 8.60 10.06 1.35
C ALA A 194 9.14 8.67 0.98
N LEU A 195 8.23 7.72 0.84
CA LEU A 195 8.53 6.41 0.27
C LEU A 195 8.60 6.55 -1.25
N ILE A 196 9.67 6.03 -1.84
CA ILE A 196 9.86 5.99 -3.29
C ILE A 196 9.46 4.60 -3.75
N HIS A 197 8.33 4.50 -4.45
CA HIS A 197 7.83 3.25 -5.01
C HIS A 197 8.80 2.66 -6.01
N LYS A 198 9.15 1.38 -5.86
CA LYS A 198 9.83 0.60 -6.90
C LYS A 198 8.86 -0.49 -7.39
N PRO A 199 8.12 -0.26 -8.48
CA PRO A 199 7.14 -1.20 -9.00
C PRO A 199 7.71 -2.60 -9.25
N ASN A 200 6.85 -3.60 -9.15
CA ASN A 200 7.11 -5.01 -9.49
C ASN A 200 8.24 -5.70 -8.71
N LYS A 201 8.89 -4.98 -7.78
CA LYS A 201 9.86 -5.57 -6.87
C LYS A 201 9.14 -6.51 -5.90
N ASP A 202 9.66 -7.72 -5.73
CA ASP A 202 9.17 -8.72 -4.77
C ASP A 202 7.73 -9.24 -5.03
N LEU A 203 7.22 -9.17 -6.27
CA LEU A 203 5.91 -9.76 -6.61
C LEU A 203 5.84 -11.26 -6.31
N ALA A 204 6.95 -11.99 -6.48
CA ALA A 204 7.03 -13.41 -6.12
C ALA A 204 6.78 -13.65 -4.63
N LEU A 205 7.38 -12.84 -3.75
CA LEU A 205 7.13 -12.92 -2.30
C LEU A 205 5.68 -12.60 -1.96
N LEU A 206 5.10 -11.56 -2.59
CA LEU A 206 3.70 -11.21 -2.36
C LEU A 206 2.74 -12.32 -2.83
N LYS A 207 3.08 -12.99 -3.93
CA LYS A 207 2.38 -14.19 -4.40
C LYS A 207 2.45 -15.32 -3.36
N GLU A 208 3.62 -15.62 -2.82
CA GLU A 208 3.79 -16.64 -1.77
C GLU A 208 3.00 -16.29 -0.51
N LEU A 209 3.00 -15.01 -0.09
CA LEU A 209 2.25 -14.55 1.08
C LEU A 209 0.73 -14.64 0.88
N PHE A 210 0.25 -14.41 -0.35
CA PHE A 210 -1.15 -14.63 -0.69
C PHE A 210 -1.51 -16.11 -0.67
N GLU A 211 -0.70 -16.97 -1.29
CA GLU A 211 -0.90 -18.43 -1.30
C GLU A 211 -0.93 -19.02 0.12
N ALA A 212 -0.13 -18.46 1.02
CA ALA A 212 -0.11 -18.81 2.44
C ALA A 212 -1.25 -18.17 3.26
N GLY A 213 -2.15 -17.40 2.63
CA GLY A 213 -3.25 -16.70 3.29
C GLY A 213 -2.81 -15.62 4.28
N LYS A 214 -1.55 -15.15 4.20
CA LYS A 214 -0.99 -14.14 5.11
C LYS A 214 -1.30 -12.72 4.67
N VAL A 215 -1.51 -12.51 3.37
CA VAL A 215 -1.82 -11.22 2.79
C VAL A 215 -2.89 -11.41 1.72
N VAL A 216 -4.09 -10.89 1.98
CA VAL A 216 -5.23 -10.99 1.06
C VAL A 216 -5.72 -9.58 0.70
N PRO A 217 -5.94 -9.27 -0.59
CA PRO A 217 -6.49 -8.00 -1.00
C PRO A 217 -7.91 -7.82 -0.45
N ILE A 218 -8.19 -6.65 0.13
CA ILE A 218 -9.55 -6.25 0.44
C ILE A 218 -10.11 -5.50 -0.77
N ILE A 219 -11.07 -6.11 -1.46
CA ILE A 219 -11.75 -5.51 -2.62
C ILE A 219 -13.12 -5.02 -2.19
N ASP A 220 -13.34 -3.72 -2.28
CA ASP A 220 -14.59 -3.07 -1.93
C ASP A 220 -15.65 -3.24 -3.02
N ARG A 221 -15.26 -2.93 -4.26
CA ARG A 221 -16.15 -2.88 -5.41
C ARG A 221 -15.42 -3.32 -6.68
N ARG A 222 -16.23 -3.87 -7.59
CA ARG A 222 -15.83 -4.25 -8.95
C ARG A 222 -16.73 -3.48 -9.90
N TYR A 223 -16.14 -2.90 -10.93
CA TYR A 223 -16.83 -2.16 -11.99
C TYR A 223 -16.40 -2.70 -13.34
N PRO A 224 -17.30 -2.91 -14.31
CA PRO A 224 -16.90 -3.20 -15.68
C PRO A 224 -16.12 -2.01 -16.26
N LEU A 225 -15.30 -2.25 -17.28
CA LEU A 225 -14.55 -1.17 -17.97
C LEU A 225 -15.44 -0.03 -18.45
N SER A 226 -16.66 -0.33 -18.90
CA SER A 226 -17.67 0.65 -19.30
C SER A 226 -18.05 1.64 -18.19
N GLU A 227 -17.83 1.28 -16.93
CA GLU A 227 -18.13 2.09 -15.74
C GLU A 227 -16.86 2.65 -15.08
N ALA A 228 -15.71 2.64 -15.75
CA ALA A 228 -14.46 3.14 -15.18
C ALA A 228 -14.59 4.57 -14.61
N ALA A 229 -15.32 5.46 -15.30
CA ALA A 229 -15.58 6.82 -14.81
C ALA A 229 -16.33 6.83 -13.45
N GLU A 230 -17.28 5.92 -13.25
CA GLU A 230 -18.02 5.81 -11.99
C GLU A 230 -17.13 5.24 -10.88
N ALA A 231 -16.27 4.27 -11.20
CA ALA A 231 -15.29 3.76 -10.26
C ALA A 231 -14.36 4.87 -9.73
N PHE A 232 -13.94 5.80 -10.60
CA PHE A 232 -13.14 6.96 -10.21
C PHE A 232 -13.91 7.94 -9.32
N ARG A 233 -15.18 8.26 -9.64
CA ARG A 233 -16.02 9.10 -8.78
C ARG A 233 -16.18 8.51 -7.39
N TYR A 234 -16.46 7.21 -7.30
CA TYR A 234 -16.55 6.49 -6.02
C TYR A 234 -15.23 6.57 -5.22
N LEU A 235 -14.09 6.46 -5.90
CA LEU A 235 -12.78 6.56 -5.25
C LEU A 235 -12.53 7.97 -4.68
N GLU A 236 -12.96 9.02 -5.40
CA GLU A 236 -12.81 10.43 -5.00
C GLU A 236 -13.61 10.78 -3.74
N GLU A 237 -14.71 10.08 -3.45
CA GLU A 237 -15.43 10.23 -2.18
C GLU A 237 -14.58 9.83 -0.95
N GLY A 238 -13.50 9.06 -1.14
CA GLY A 238 -12.62 8.59 -0.07
C GLY A 238 -13.24 7.51 0.83
N HIS A 239 -14.38 6.97 0.42
CA HIS A 239 -15.14 5.97 1.18
C HIS A 239 -14.64 4.54 0.98
N ALA A 240 -13.87 4.31 -0.09
CA ALA A 240 -13.40 2.99 -0.49
C ALA A 240 -12.69 2.22 0.64
N LYS A 241 -13.05 0.94 0.80
CA LYS A 241 -12.44 -0.02 1.73
C LYS A 241 -11.43 -0.92 1.02
N GLY A 242 -10.15 -0.58 1.08
CA GLY A 242 -9.11 -1.27 0.34
C GLY A 242 -9.09 -0.85 -1.13
N LYS A 243 -9.37 -1.78 -2.04
CA LYS A 243 -9.20 -1.63 -3.49
C LYS A 243 -10.54 -1.60 -4.23
N VAL A 244 -10.62 -0.75 -5.24
CA VAL A 244 -11.65 -0.77 -6.27
C VAL A 244 -11.01 -1.36 -7.52
N VAL A 245 -11.67 -2.32 -8.14
CA VAL A 245 -11.14 -3.06 -9.30
C VAL A 245 -12.02 -2.81 -10.52
N ILE A 246 -11.37 -2.64 -11.68
CA ILE A 246 -12.04 -2.65 -12.98
C ILE A 246 -11.92 -4.05 -13.58
N THR A 247 -13.04 -4.61 -14.03
CA THR A 247 -13.15 -5.94 -14.66
C THR A 247 -13.34 -5.81 -16.16
N MET A 248 -12.86 -6.83 -16.88
CA MET A 248 -13.04 -7.06 -18.31
C MET A 248 -13.88 -8.31 -18.52
#